data_AF-A0AAE8MZ65-F1
#
_entry.id   AF-A0AAE8MZ65-F1
#
_cell.length_a   1.000
_cell.length_b   1.000
_cell.length_c   1.000
_cell.angle_alpha   90.00
_cell.angle_beta   90.00
_cell.angle_gamma   90.00
#
_symmetry.space_group_name_H-M   'P 1'
#
loop_
_entity.id
_entity.type
_entity.pdbx_description
1 polymer ?
#
loop_
_entity_poly.entity_id
_entity_poly.type
_entity_poly.pdbx_seq_one_letter_code
_entity_poly.pdbx_strand_id
1 'polypeptide(L)'
;MAKLSSLVSFCVDLKSRLPTSRDLPALEALREDLATHLRTAEAPPQKTQPGGKRYAADLDAGGTELWNLCTKLRRELGDGTDDEAGPRRKLLSRCRYFAFLLISIARRDSLGEGREGTRNVVSLVKIALKAARSCVEEGELGVSLDALQKAGDYIELLKGRKGCDVDREGGGDGEVEDEVKRLEVDYFILRTVQAWKEDRLDVSEHMFRKAGDMLATLDSRAAENLADTFFDIGWDFLPKKEFQMAAKWLERAYEIIDGQDIEKLSRDGVELRLMILQAFIQALVGTKTQENLKKAEDCVAYVEAELGDKPVLLLLRLELLQNVPEEEFDPLAYENVLNRMVKSFNYTEEHFKFMLHHARWLYNRSAALGCSVMDGLMTTRILPSEKKQYFGELQPPQQQLNL
;
A
#
# COMPACT_ATOMS: atom_id res chain seq x y z
N MET A 1 4.79 -39.12 -16.57
CA MET A 1 5.12 -38.72 -17.95
C MET A 1 4.03 -37.83 -18.49
N ALA A 2 2.77 -38.29 -18.62
CA ALA A 2 1.66 -37.50 -19.16
C ALA A 2 1.44 -36.15 -18.44
N LYS A 3 1.39 -36.11 -17.11
CA LYS A 3 1.14 -34.87 -16.35
C LYS A 3 2.25 -33.81 -16.54
N LEU A 4 3.53 -34.17 -16.38
CA LEU A 4 4.64 -33.23 -16.56
C LEU A 4 4.78 -32.77 -18.02
N SER A 5 4.62 -33.69 -18.97
CA SER A 5 4.61 -33.34 -20.40
C SER A 5 3.44 -32.43 -20.76
N SER A 6 2.26 -32.62 -20.16
CA SER A 6 1.10 -31.73 -20.32
C SER A 6 1.40 -30.33 -19.80
N LEU A 7 2.07 -30.19 -18.64
CA LEU A 7 2.45 -28.89 -18.09
C LEU A 7 3.46 -28.16 -18.98
N VAL A 8 4.46 -28.87 -19.52
CA VAL A 8 5.43 -28.29 -20.46
C VAL A 8 4.73 -27.87 -21.76
N SER A 9 3.90 -28.75 -22.33
CA SER A 9 3.15 -28.46 -23.56
C SER A 9 2.24 -27.25 -23.39
N PHE A 10 1.52 -27.18 -22.28
CA PHE A 10 0.64 -26.05 -21.97
C PHE A 10 1.42 -24.76 -21.74
N CYS A 11 2.59 -24.82 -21.09
CA CYS A 11 3.45 -23.65 -20.93
C CYS A 11 3.89 -23.06 -22.29
N VAL A 12 4.22 -23.93 -23.26
CA VAL A 12 4.56 -23.50 -24.63
C VAL A 12 3.35 -22.87 -25.32
N ASP A 13 2.18 -23.51 -25.25
CA ASP A 13 0.93 -22.97 -25.81
C ASP A 13 0.58 -21.60 -25.21
N LEU A 14 0.63 -21.50 -23.89
CA LEU A 14 0.31 -20.28 -23.14
C LEU A 14 1.24 -19.11 -23.52
N LYS A 15 2.56 -19.36 -23.65
CA LYS A 15 3.52 -18.35 -24.11
C LYS A 15 3.21 -17.84 -25.52
N SER A 16 2.65 -18.69 -26.39
CA SER A 16 2.29 -18.30 -27.77
C SER A 16 0.97 -17.52 -27.84
N ARG A 17 -0.01 -17.85 -26.99
CA ARG A 17 -1.36 -17.26 -27.00
C ARG A 17 -1.46 -15.97 -26.18
N LEU A 18 -0.73 -15.83 -25.08
CA LEU A 18 -0.80 -14.66 -24.19
C LEU A 18 -0.53 -13.30 -24.89
N PRO A 19 0.45 -13.17 -25.80
CA PRO A 19 0.72 -11.89 -26.47
C PRO A 19 -0.41 -11.44 -27.40
N THR A 20 -1.14 -12.38 -28.01
CA THR A 20 -2.12 -12.12 -29.07
C THR A 20 -3.56 -12.11 -28.58
N SER A 21 -3.88 -12.84 -27.51
CA SER A 21 -5.25 -12.96 -26.98
C SER A 21 -5.65 -11.66 -26.28
N ARG A 22 -6.48 -10.81 -26.89
CA ARG A 22 -6.86 -9.49 -26.32
C ARG A 22 -8.34 -9.35 -26.01
N ASP A 23 -9.21 -10.07 -26.72
CA ASP A 23 -10.64 -10.05 -26.50
C ASP A 23 -11.05 -10.91 -25.29
N LEU A 24 -12.22 -10.60 -24.73
CA LEU A 24 -12.74 -11.25 -23.52
C LEU A 24 -12.95 -12.78 -23.70
N PRO A 25 -13.55 -13.28 -24.80
CA PRO A 25 -13.69 -14.72 -25.01
C PRO A 25 -12.36 -15.48 -25.03
N ALA A 26 -11.32 -14.94 -25.67
CA ALA A 26 -10.00 -15.55 -25.70
C ALA A 26 -9.35 -15.57 -24.31
N LEU A 27 -9.53 -14.49 -23.53
CA LEU A 27 -9.05 -14.42 -22.15
C LEU A 27 -9.78 -15.41 -21.23
N GLU A 28 -11.09 -15.58 -21.39
CA GLU A 28 -11.89 -16.53 -20.62
C GLU A 28 -11.51 -17.98 -20.93
N ALA A 29 -11.36 -18.34 -22.21
CA ALA A 29 -10.90 -19.66 -22.62
C ALA A 29 -9.51 -19.99 -22.03
N LEU A 30 -8.57 -19.04 -22.12
CA LEU A 30 -7.25 -19.20 -21.50
C LEU A 30 -7.31 -19.35 -19.98
N ARG A 31 -8.24 -18.63 -19.32
CA ARG A 31 -8.43 -18.72 -17.88
C ARG A 31 -8.94 -20.09 -17.46
N GLU A 32 -9.84 -20.70 -18.22
CA GLU A 32 -10.35 -22.05 -17.97
C GLU A 32 -9.29 -23.13 -18.19
N ASP A 33 -8.54 -23.04 -19.30
CA ASP A 33 -7.40 -23.90 -19.60
C ASP A 33 -6.37 -23.84 -18.46
N LEU A 34 -6.04 -22.62 -18.02
CA LEU A 34 -5.09 -22.35 -16.95
C LEU A 34 -5.56 -22.94 -15.62
N ALA A 35 -6.83 -22.77 -15.25
CA ALA A 35 -7.39 -23.34 -14.02
C ALA A 35 -7.24 -24.87 -13.96
N THR A 36 -7.38 -25.55 -15.10
CA THR A 36 -7.20 -27.00 -15.18
C THR A 36 -5.74 -27.42 -14.98
N HIS A 37 -4.80 -26.67 -15.57
CA HIS A 37 -3.37 -26.95 -15.43
C HIS A 37 -2.81 -26.54 -14.06
N LEU A 38 -3.35 -25.50 -13.42
CA LEU A 38 -3.04 -25.10 -12.04
C LEU A 38 -3.33 -26.24 -11.06
N ARG A 39 -4.54 -26.82 -11.10
CA ARG A 39 -4.90 -27.99 -10.28
C ARG A 39 -3.93 -29.17 -10.47
N THR A 40 -3.43 -29.36 -11.69
CA THR A 40 -2.44 -30.39 -11.99
C THR A 40 -1.06 -30.07 -11.40
N ALA A 41 -0.67 -28.80 -11.41
CA ALA A 41 0.61 -28.32 -10.88
C ALA A 41 0.63 -28.23 -9.35
N GLU A 42 -0.51 -28.01 -8.70
CA GLU A 42 -0.66 -28.00 -7.23
C GLU A 42 -0.49 -29.38 -6.60
N ALA A 43 -0.93 -30.43 -7.30
CA ALA A 43 -0.77 -31.83 -6.92
C ALA A 43 0.19 -32.58 -7.88
N PRO A 44 1.47 -32.17 -7.94
CA PRO A 44 2.40 -32.74 -8.90
C PRO A 44 2.74 -34.19 -8.50
N PRO A 45 2.97 -35.08 -9.48
CA PRO A 45 3.27 -36.49 -9.21
C PRO A 45 4.46 -36.65 -8.26
N GLN A 46 4.34 -37.58 -7.29
CA GLN A 46 5.43 -37.94 -6.37
C GLN A 46 6.60 -38.59 -7.15
N LYS A 47 7.85 -38.32 -6.71
CA LYS A 47 9.10 -38.63 -7.43
C LYS A 47 9.22 -40.11 -7.84
N THR A 48 10.06 -40.30 -8.87
CA THR A 48 10.59 -41.53 -9.52
C THR A 48 9.93 -41.88 -10.85
N GLN A 49 10.21 -41.06 -11.87
CA GLN A 49 9.99 -41.48 -13.26
C GLN A 49 11.24 -41.21 -14.12
N PRO A 50 11.67 -42.17 -14.96
CA PRO A 50 12.81 -41.99 -15.86
C PRO A 50 12.54 -40.80 -16.81
N GLY A 51 13.53 -39.92 -16.98
CA GLY A 51 13.41 -38.67 -17.75
C GLY A 51 13.11 -37.41 -16.91
N GLY A 52 12.95 -37.54 -15.59
CA GLY A 52 12.64 -36.42 -14.68
C GLY A 52 13.59 -35.22 -14.79
N LYS A 53 14.89 -35.44 -15.02
CA LYS A 53 15.88 -34.35 -15.20
C LYS A 53 15.61 -33.48 -16.43
N ARG A 54 15.17 -34.06 -17.55
CA ARG A 54 14.85 -33.32 -18.77
C ARG A 54 13.63 -32.43 -18.56
N TYR A 55 12.56 -33.00 -18.00
CA TYR A 55 11.36 -32.23 -17.69
C TYR A 55 11.63 -31.15 -16.63
N ALA A 56 12.51 -31.39 -15.65
CA ALA A 56 12.90 -30.37 -14.69
C ALA A 56 13.54 -29.15 -15.38
N ALA A 57 14.47 -29.37 -16.32
CA ALA A 57 15.08 -28.29 -17.08
C ALA A 57 14.05 -27.53 -17.94
N ASP A 58 13.19 -28.26 -18.67
CA ASP A 58 12.14 -27.66 -19.51
C ASP A 58 11.12 -26.86 -18.69
N LEU A 59 10.77 -27.34 -17.48
CA LEU A 59 9.86 -26.66 -16.56
C LEU A 59 10.48 -25.42 -15.93
N ASP A 60 11.75 -25.45 -15.51
CA ASP A 60 12.45 -24.30 -14.94
C ASP A 60 12.61 -23.18 -15.98
N ALA A 61 13.09 -23.54 -17.17
CA ALA A 61 13.23 -22.61 -18.29
C ALA A 61 11.87 -22.06 -18.74
N GLY A 62 10.89 -22.94 -18.96
CA GLY A 62 9.55 -22.56 -19.37
C GLY A 62 8.84 -21.67 -18.35
N GLY A 63 8.93 -22.00 -17.06
CA GLY A 63 8.38 -21.18 -15.97
C GLY A 63 9.06 -19.81 -15.88
N THR A 64 10.39 -19.76 -16.01
CA THR A 64 11.14 -18.49 -15.98
C THR A 64 10.78 -17.59 -17.17
N GLU A 65 10.71 -18.16 -18.38
CA GLU A 65 10.30 -17.43 -19.58
C GLU A 65 8.86 -16.91 -19.47
N LEU A 66 7.94 -17.75 -19.00
CA LEU A 66 6.54 -17.37 -18.81
C LEU A 66 6.39 -16.25 -17.77
N TRP A 67 7.13 -16.33 -16.66
CA TRP A 67 7.16 -15.28 -15.64
C TRP A 67 7.60 -13.94 -16.21
N ASN A 68 8.69 -13.95 -16.97
CA ASN A 68 9.23 -12.75 -17.61
C ASN A 68 8.27 -12.17 -18.66
N LEU A 69 7.63 -13.04 -19.45
CA LEU A 69 6.60 -12.64 -20.41
C LEU A 69 5.42 -11.96 -19.71
N CYS A 70 4.89 -12.56 -18.64
CA CYS A 70 3.79 -11.96 -17.89
C CYS A 70 4.17 -10.62 -17.27
N THR A 71 5.41 -10.51 -16.76
CA THR A 71 5.94 -9.25 -16.22
C THR A 71 6.01 -8.16 -17.29
N LYS A 72 6.46 -8.50 -18.50
CA LYS A 72 6.51 -7.58 -19.64
C LYS A 72 5.12 -7.13 -20.05
N LEU A 73 4.21 -8.09 -20.30
CA LEU A 73 2.83 -7.80 -20.72
C LEU A 73 2.08 -6.97 -19.68
N ARG A 74 2.34 -7.17 -18.38
CA ARG A 74 1.74 -6.35 -17.32
C ARG A 74 2.22 -4.90 -17.38
N ARG A 75 3.52 -4.68 -17.59
CA ARG A 75 4.09 -3.32 -17.74
C ARG A 75 3.53 -2.59 -18.96
N GLU A 76 3.25 -3.31 -20.05
CA GLU A 76 2.64 -2.74 -21.25
C GLU A 76 1.20 -2.27 -21.02
N LEU A 77 0.47 -2.81 -20.04
CA LEU A 77 -0.88 -2.39 -19.68
C LEU A 77 -0.90 -1.11 -18.83
N GLY A 78 0.23 -0.74 -18.22
CA GLY A 78 0.31 0.34 -17.25
C GLY A 78 -0.46 0.06 -15.95
N ASP A 79 -0.36 1.00 -15.01
CA ASP A 79 -1.01 0.91 -13.69
C ASP A 79 -2.42 1.56 -13.69
N GLY A 80 -2.98 1.82 -14.89
CA GLY A 80 -4.28 2.46 -15.04
C GLY A 80 -5.45 1.56 -14.62
N THR A 81 -6.47 2.16 -14.01
CA THR A 81 -7.72 1.50 -13.60
C THR A 81 -8.68 1.22 -14.75
N ASP A 82 -8.19 1.04 -15.98
CA ASP A 82 -9.02 0.69 -17.12
C ASP A 82 -9.74 -0.63 -16.86
N ASP A 83 -11.06 -0.57 -16.74
CA ASP A 83 -11.92 -1.73 -16.47
C ASP A 83 -11.75 -2.82 -17.53
N GLU A 84 -11.49 -2.43 -18.80
CA GLU A 84 -11.24 -3.35 -19.91
C GLU A 84 -9.93 -4.17 -19.75
N ALA A 85 -8.93 -3.62 -19.08
CA ALA A 85 -7.66 -4.30 -18.83
C ALA A 85 -7.71 -5.25 -17.62
N GLY A 86 -8.74 -5.14 -16.77
CA GLY A 86 -8.91 -5.94 -15.55
C GLY A 86 -8.87 -7.46 -15.77
N PRO A 87 -9.66 -8.04 -16.70
CA PRO A 87 -9.63 -9.48 -16.98
C PRO A 87 -8.26 -9.97 -17.43
N ARG A 88 -7.54 -9.16 -18.22
CA ARG A 88 -6.19 -9.48 -18.69
C ARG A 88 -5.19 -9.46 -17.54
N ARG A 89 -5.22 -8.45 -16.67
CA ARG A 89 -4.32 -8.37 -15.50
C ARG A 89 -4.51 -9.57 -14.55
N LYS A 90 -5.76 -9.96 -14.28
CA LYS A 90 -6.11 -11.18 -13.52
C LYS A 90 -5.56 -12.46 -14.17
N LEU A 91 -5.69 -12.59 -15.48
CA LEU A 91 -5.10 -13.73 -16.19
C LEU A 91 -3.58 -13.76 -16.05
N LEU A 92 -2.91 -12.62 -16.19
CA LEU A 92 -1.46 -12.51 -16.06
C LEU A 92 -0.96 -12.83 -14.64
N SER A 93 -1.69 -12.41 -13.59
CA SER A 93 -1.33 -12.75 -12.20
C SER A 93 -1.43 -14.25 -11.94
N ARG A 94 -2.50 -14.91 -12.42
CA ARG A 94 -2.63 -16.39 -12.37
C ARG A 94 -1.54 -17.10 -13.18
N CYS A 95 -1.17 -16.58 -14.35
CA CYS A 95 -0.06 -17.14 -15.15
C CYS A 95 1.28 -17.04 -14.41
N ARG A 96 1.53 -15.96 -13.65
CA ARG A 96 2.72 -15.85 -12.79
C ARG A 96 2.72 -16.87 -11.67
N TYR A 97 1.58 -17.13 -11.05
CA TYR A 97 1.46 -18.23 -10.08
C TYR A 97 1.75 -19.59 -10.71
N PHE A 98 1.18 -19.86 -11.90
CA PHE A 98 1.47 -21.09 -12.64
C PHE A 98 2.97 -21.23 -12.96
N ALA A 99 3.60 -20.18 -13.47
CA ALA A 99 5.04 -20.13 -13.72
C ALA A 99 5.86 -20.46 -12.47
N PHE A 100 5.48 -19.90 -11.31
CA PHE A 100 6.07 -20.23 -10.03
C PHE A 100 5.94 -21.72 -9.69
N LEU A 101 4.77 -22.33 -9.91
CA LEU A 101 4.59 -23.77 -9.67
C LEU A 101 5.48 -24.63 -10.57
N LEU A 102 5.66 -24.26 -11.84
CA LEU A 102 6.58 -24.98 -12.74
C LEU A 102 8.02 -24.95 -12.21
N ILE A 103 8.50 -23.77 -11.79
CA ILE A 103 9.83 -23.59 -11.20
C ILE A 103 9.96 -24.39 -9.89
N SER A 104 8.94 -24.34 -9.04
CA SER A 104 8.86 -25.08 -7.78
C SER A 104 8.94 -26.60 -8.00
N ILE A 105 8.22 -27.13 -9.00
CA ILE A 105 8.25 -28.54 -9.38
C ILE A 105 9.64 -28.91 -9.91
N ALA A 106 10.21 -28.09 -10.79
CA ALA A 106 11.53 -28.32 -11.38
C ALA A 106 12.65 -28.42 -10.33
N ARG A 107 12.59 -27.57 -9.30
CA ARG A 107 13.61 -27.46 -8.25
C ARG A 107 13.38 -28.36 -7.05
N ARG A 108 12.28 -29.14 -7.02
CA ARG A 108 11.95 -30.02 -5.88
C ARG A 108 13.09 -30.97 -5.49
N ASP A 109 13.85 -31.45 -6.46
CA ASP A 109 14.98 -32.37 -6.22
C ASP A 109 16.22 -31.65 -5.69
N SER A 110 16.34 -30.34 -5.92
CA SER A 110 17.46 -29.51 -5.48
C SER A 110 17.17 -28.73 -4.19
N LEU A 111 16.10 -29.08 -3.46
CA LEU A 111 15.79 -28.54 -2.12
C LEU A 111 16.43 -29.36 -0.99
N GLY A 112 17.49 -30.12 -1.26
CA GLY A 112 18.23 -30.86 -0.22
C GLY A 112 18.92 -29.94 0.80
N GLU A 113 19.64 -30.56 1.73
CA GLU A 113 20.51 -29.86 2.69
C GLU A 113 21.73 -29.23 2.00
N GLY A 114 22.34 -28.25 2.66
CA GLY A 114 23.52 -27.52 2.15
C GLY A 114 23.22 -26.18 1.48
N ARG A 115 24.30 -25.46 1.11
CA ARG A 115 24.26 -24.06 0.67
C ARG A 115 23.41 -23.82 -0.58
N GLU A 116 23.55 -24.68 -1.59
CA GLU A 116 22.80 -24.57 -2.84
C GLU A 116 21.31 -24.83 -2.62
N GLY A 117 20.97 -25.84 -1.81
CA GLY A 117 19.61 -26.12 -1.41
C GLY A 117 18.97 -24.97 -0.65
N THR A 118 19.70 -24.32 0.26
CA THR A 118 19.22 -23.13 0.98
C THR A 118 18.99 -21.95 0.04
N ARG A 119 19.92 -21.68 -0.88
CA ARG A 119 19.77 -20.62 -1.89
C ARG A 119 18.56 -20.85 -2.79
N ASN A 120 18.29 -22.11 -3.16
CA ASN A 120 17.13 -22.48 -3.96
C ASN A 120 15.82 -22.23 -3.19
N VAL A 121 15.75 -22.60 -1.91
CA VAL A 121 14.55 -22.34 -1.09
C VAL A 121 14.32 -20.84 -0.91
N VAL A 122 15.38 -20.06 -0.61
CA VAL A 122 15.30 -18.58 -0.55
C VAL A 122 14.78 -17.99 -1.85
N SER A 123 15.28 -18.46 -3.01
CA SER A 123 14.80 -18.04 -4.32
C SER A 123 13.32 -18.38 -4.52
N LEU A 124 12.86 -19.56 -4.10
CA LEU A 124 11.47 -19.96 -4.19
C LEU A 124 10.54 -19.12 -3.31
N VAL A 125 10.96 -18.79 -2.08
CA VAL A 125 10.20 -17.87 -1.20
C VAL A 125 9.99 -16.53 -1.90
N LYS A 126 11.07 -15.93 -2.44
CA LYS A 126 10.99 -14.66 -3.18
C LYS A 126 10.02 -14.71 -4.35
N ILE A 127 10.05 -15.79 -5.13
CA ILE A 127 9.16 -15.95 -6.29
C ILE A 127 7.71 -16.14 -5.81
N ALA A 128 7.48 -16.95 -4.78
CA ALA A 128 6.17 -17.19 -4.19
C ALA A 128 5.54 -15.88 -3.67
N LEU A 129 6.29 -15.07 -2.91
CA LEU A 129 5.84 -13.78 -2.39
C LEU A 129 5.50 -12.79 -3.52
N LYS A 130 6.31 -12.75 -4.58
CA LYS A 130 6.02 -11.93 -5.77
C LYS A 130 4.77 -12.40 -6.51
N ALA A 131 4.53 -13.71 -6.59
CA ALA A 131 3.34 -14.28 -7.20
C ALA A 131 2.09 -13.94 -6.38
N ALA A 132 2.17 -14.17 -5.06
CA ALA A 132 1.12 -13.84 -4.11
C ALA A 132 0.74 -12.36 -4.19
N ARG A 133 1.72 -11.45 -4.17
CA ARG A 133 1.50 -10.00 -4.25
C ARG A 133 0.77 -9.62 -5.53
N SER A 134 1.20 -10.15 -6.67
CA SER A 134 0.53 -9.91 -7.95
C SER A 134 -0.91 -10.41 -7.95
N CYS A 135 -1.23 -11.47 -7.19
CA CYS A 135 -2.59 -11.95 -7.06
C CYS A 135 -3.43 -11.09 -6.08
N VAL A 136 -2.84 -10.58 -4.99
CA VAL A 136 -3.51 -9.64 -4.06
C VAL A 136 -3.88 -8.34 -4.76
N GLU A 137 -2.97 -7.79 -5.57
CA GLU A 137 -3.18 -6.57 -6.37
C GLU A 137 -4.42 -6.72 -7.27
N GLU A 138 -4.56 -7.86 -7.94
CA GLU A 138 -5.65 -8.13 -8.90
C GLU A 138 -6.91 -8.73 -8.27
N GLY A 139 -6.96 -8.90 -6.94
CA GLY A 139 -8.10 -9.49 -6.23
C GLY A 139 -8.26 -11.01 -6.39
N GLU A 140 -7.23 -11.71 -6.85
CA GLU A 140 -7.19 -13.17 -6.97
C GLU A 140 -6.79 -13.82 -5.62
N LEU A 141 -7.63 -13.62 -4.60
CA LEU A 141 -7.29 -13.89 -3.20
C LEU A 141 -7.02 -15.37 -2.89
N GLY A 142 -7.78 -16.29 -3.48
CA GLY A 142 -7.56 -17.74 -3.31
C GLY A 142 -6.20 -18.19 -3.84
N VAL A 143 -5.84 -17.76 -5.05
CA VAL A 143 -4.54 -18.06 -5.66
C VAL A 143 -3.40 -17.42 -4.87
N SER A 144 -3.62 -16.22 -4.35
CA SER A 144 -2.66 -15.55 -3.46
C SER A 144 -2.42 -16.36 -2.19
N LEU A 145 -3.48 -16.89 -1.56
CA LEU A 145 -3.39 -17.72 -0.37
C LEU A 145 -2.59 -18.99 -0.64
N ASP A 146 -2.82 -19.67 -1.77
CA ASP A 146 -2.08 -20.88 -2.14
C ASP A 146 -0.58 -20.60 -2.36
N ALA A 147 -0.25 -19.45 -2.93
CA ALA A 147 1.13 -18.99 -3.08
C ALA A 147 1.78 -18.67 -1.72
N LEU A 148 1.04 -18.00 -0.83
CA LEU A 148 1.49 -17.69 0.53
C LEU A 148 1.70 -18.96 1.35
N GLN A 149 0.83 -19.97 1.23
CA GLN A 149 1.00 -21.23 1.93
C GLN A 149 2.31 -21.92 1.53
N LYS A 150 2.63 -21.96 0.24
CA LYS A 150 3.93 -22.48 -0.23
C LYS A 150 5.11 -21.64 0.28
N ALA A 151 4.98 -20.31 0.33
CA ALA A 151 6.00 -19.45 0.91
C ALA A 151 6.24 -19.75 2.39
N GLY A 152 5.16 -19.96 3.16
CA GLY A 152 5.22 -20.38 4.56
C GLY A 152 5.91 -21.74 4.73
N ASP A 153 5.54 -22.74 3.93
CA ASP A 153 6.19 -24.06 3.94
C ASP A 153 7.70 -23.97 3.68
N TYR A 154 8.11 -23.10 2.76
CA TYR A 154 9.53 -22.87 2.46
C TYR A 154 10.26 -22.10 3.58
N ILE A 155 9.60 -21.14 4.24
CA ILE A 155 10.15 -20.45 5.40
C ILE A 155 10.35 -21.44 6.56
N GLU A 156 9.38 -22.30 6.83
CA GLU A 156 9.51 -23.34 7.86
C GLU A 156 10.60 -24.36 7.51
N LEU A 157 10.75 -24.72 6.22
CA LEU A 157 11.87 -25.53 5.75
C LEU A 157 13.23 -24.85 5.99
N LEU A 158 13.34 -23.53 5.80
CA LEU A 158 14.56 -22.77 6.09
C LEU A 158 14.85 -22.71 7.58
N LYS A 159 13.83 -22.53 8.42
CA LYS A 159 13.98 -22.55 9.89
C LYS A 159 14.39 -23.93 10.40
N GLY A 160 13.83 -25.01 9.86
CA GLY A 160 14.20 -26.38 10.23
C GLY A 160 15.63 -26.76 9.87
N ARG A 161 16.30 -25.99 9.00
CA ARG A 161 17.74 -26.14 8.69
C ARG A 161 18.65 -25.40 9.68
N LYS A 162 18.12 -24.45 10.45
CA LYS A 162 18.86 -23.78 11.52
C LYS A 162 19.07 -24.79 12.64
N GLY A 163 20.29 -25.33 12.72
CA GLY A 163 20.66 -26.39 13.67
C GLY A 163 21.46 -27.54 13.05
N CYS A 164 21.61 -27.60 11.72
CA CYS A 164 22.60 -28.47 11.10
C CYS A 164 23.95 -27.76 11.15
N ASP A 165 24.78 -28.13 12.14
CA ASP A 165 26.20 -27.80 12.25
C ASP A 165 26.93 -28.18 10.96
N VAL A 166 26.98 -27.25 9.99
CA VAL A 166 28.08 -27.19 9.04
C VAL A 166 28.96 -26.06 9.54
N ASP A 167 29.89 -26.46 10.40
CA ASP A 167 30.92 -25.62 10.96
C ASP A 167 31.51 -24.62 9.94
N ARG A 168 31.36 -23.34 10.27
CA ARG A 168 32.50 -22.52 10.72
C ARG A 168 33.65 -22.31 9.72
N GLU A 169 33.41 -22.25 8.42
CA GLU A 169 34.40 -21.74 7.45
C GLU A 169 33.79 -20.74 6.45
N GLY A 170 33.82 -19.47 6.85
CA GLY A 170 33.57 -18.32 5.97
C GLY A 170 32.42 -17.44 6.48
N GLY A 171 32.76 -16.24 6.95
CA GLY A 171 31.83 -15.29 7.60
C GLY A 171 30.75 -14.67 6.71
N GLY A 172 29.94 -15.50 6.02
CA GLY A 172 28.82 -15.09 5.17
C GLY A 172 27.44 -15.59 5.62
N ASP A 173 27.35 -16.35 6.72
CA ASP A 173 26.08 -16.93 7.17
C ASP A 173 25.10 -15.89 7.78
N GLY A 174 25.62 -14.78 8.31
CA GLY A 174 24.79 -13.69 8.83
C GLY A 174 23.89 -13.05 7.76
N GLU A 175 24.41 -12.88 6.53
CA GLU A 175 23.65 -12.26 5.44
C GLU A 175 22.45 -13.10 4.99
N VAL A 176 22.61 -14.43 4.95
CA VAL A 176 21.54 -15.36 4.57
C VAL A 176 20.49 -15.41 5.68
N GLU A 177 20.90 -15.44 6.94
CA GLU A 177 19.96 -15.42 8.06
C GLU A 177 19.13 -14.12 8.08
N ASP A 178 19.77 -12.97 7.87
CA ASP A 178 19.07 -11.68 7.81
C ASP A 178 18.18 -11.56 6.57
N GLU A 179 18.56 -12.19 5.46
CA GLU A 179 17.68 -12.31 4.29
C GLU A 179 16.45 -13.18 4.59
N VAL A 180 16.61 -14.30 5.30
CA VAL A 180 15.47 -15.15 5.68
C VAL A 180 14.51 -14.41 6.62
N LYS A 181 15.02 -13.67 7.61
CA LYS A 181 14.20 -12.83 8.49
C LYS A 181 13.40 -11.78 7.71
N ARG A 182 14.05 -11.08 6.76
CA ARG A 182 13.36 -10.11 5.90
C ARG A 182 12.24 -10.75 5.07
N LEU A 183 12.49 -11.94 4.50
CA LEU A 183 11.47 -12.68 3.75
C LEU A 183 10.31 -13.15 4.63
N GLU A 184 10.59 -13.48 5.89
CA GLU A 184 9.57 -13.82 6.88
C GLU A 184 8.68 -12.61 7.23
N VAL A 185 9.27 -11.42 7.38
CA VAL A 185 8.51 -10.18 7.53
C VAL A 185 7.63 -9.92 6.30
N ASP A 186 8.22 -9.97 5.10
CA ASP A 186 7.47 -9.79 3.85
C ASP A 186 6.28 -10.76 3.73
N TYR A 187 6.47 -12.00 4.18
CA TYR A 187 5.43 -13.01 4.24
C TYR A 187 4.29 -12.61 5.19
N PHE A 188 4.60 -12.23 6.44
CA PHE A 188 3.58 -11.84 7.42
C PHE A 188 2.81 -10.59 6.99
N ILE A 189 3.51 -9.61 6.44
CA ILE A 189 2.88 -8.41 5.87
C ILE A 189 1.95 -8.78 4.74
N LEU A 190 2.41 -9.55 3.74
CA LEU A 190 1.58 -9.86 2.60
C LEU A 190 0.37 -10.73 3.00
N ARG A 191 0.53 -11.61 4.00
CA ARG A 191 -0.57 -12.40 4.57
C ARG A 191 -1.58 -11.53 5.34
N THR A 192 -1.12 -10.44 5.96
CA THR A 192 -1.95 -9.42 6.63
C THR A 192 -2.89 -8.75 5.62
N VAL A 193 -2.32 -8.24 4.52
CA VAL A 193 -3.09 -7.60 3.43
C VAL A 193 -4.06 -8.57 2.79
N GLN A 194 -3.60 -9.78 2.49
CA GLN A 194 -4.42 -10.80 1.87
C GLN A 194 -5.62 -11.16 2.76
N ALA A 195 -5.41 -11.34 4.08
CA ALA A 195 -6.48 -11.60 5.03
C ALA A 195 -7.47 -10.44 5.14
N TRP A 196 -6.99 -9.20 5.14
CA TRP A 196 -7.85 -8.02 5.13
C TRP A 196 -8.74 -7.97 3.88
N LYS A 197 -8.19 -8.23 2.68
CA LYS A 197 -9.00 -8.29 1.46
C LYS A 197 -10.01 -9.44 1.44
N GLU A 198 -9.78 -10.51 2.23
CA GLU A 198 -10.76 -11.59 2.47
C GLU A 198 -11.79 -11.25 3.55
N ASP A 199 -11.79 -10.04 4.11
CA ASP A 199 -12.60 -9.62 5.26
C ASP A 199 -12.34 -10.43 6.54
N ARG A 200 -11.12 -10.98 6.67
CA ARG A 200 -10.65 -11.76 7.84
C ARG A 200 -9.71 -10.93 8.71
N LEU A 201 -10.29 -9.93 9.39
CA LEU A 201 -9.53 -8.98 10.22
C LEU A 201 -8.80 -9.64 11.40
N ASP A 202 -9.36 -10.72 11.95
CA ASP A 202 -8.74 -11.52 13.01
C ASP A 202 -7.39 -12.12 12.57
N VAL A 203 -7.35 -12.68 11.36
CA VAL A 203 -6.14 -13.24 10.76
C VAL A 203 -5.17 -12.14 10.37
N SER A 204 -5.67 -11.06 9.79
CA SER A 204 -4.86 -9.88 9.45
C SER A 204 -4.09 -9.38 10.67
N GLU A 205 -4.81 -9.17 11.77
CA GLU A 205 -4.25 -8.72 13.03
C GLU A 205 -3.25 -9.73 13.63
N HIS A 206 -3.56 -11.03 13.58
CA HIS A 206 -2.65 -12.07 14.06
C HIS A 206 -1.34 -12.10 13.28
N MET A 207 -1.41 -11.96 11.95
CA MET A 207 -0.22 -11.98 11.08
C MET A 207 0.61 -10.73 11.23
N PHE A 208 -0.02 -9.56 11.38
CA PHE A 208 0.69 -8.30 11.68
C PHE A 208 1.52 -8.43 12.96
N ARG A 209 0.94 -8.97 14.04
CA ARG A 209 1.67 -9.17 15.31
C ARG A 209 2.87 -10.09 15.18
N LYS A 210 2.86 -11.05 14.24
CA LYS A 210 4.02 -11.91 13.98
C LYS A 210 5.17 -11.18 13.29
N ALA A 211 4.88 -10.11 12.53
CA ALA A 211 5.94 -9.25 12.01
C ALA A 211 6.66 -8.52 13.15
N GLY A 212 5.93 -8.08 14.18
CA GLY A 212 6.47 -7.65 15.48
C GLY A 212 7.64 -6.66 15.39
N ASP A 213 8.63 -6.83 16.26
CA ASP A 213 9.81 -5.94 16.36
C ASP A 213 10.69 -5.95 15.10
N MET A 214 10.52 -6.94 14.21
CA MET A 214 11.31 -7.00 12.96
C MET A 214 10.98 -5.83 12.03
N LEU A 215 9.83 -5.17 12.21
CA LEU A 215 9.46 -3.96 11.46
C LEU A 215 10.45 -2.80 11.70
N ALA A 216 11.09 -2.73 12.86
CA ALA A 216 12.08 -1.70 13.18
C ALA A 216 13.39 -1.85 12.38
N THR A 217 13.59 -3.00 11.73
CA THR A 217 14.81 -3.30 10.94
C THR A 217 14.65 -3.06 9.44
N LEU A 218 13.48 -2.57 9.02
CA LEU A 218 13.21 -2.30 7.61
C LEU A 218 14.08 -1.14 7.09
N ASP A 219 14.59 -1.30 5.87
CA ASP A 219 15.15 -0.16 5.14
C ASP A 219 14.04 0.83 4.73
N SER A 220 14.42 2.06 4.42
CA SER A 220 13.47 3.14 4.16
C SER A 220 12.51 2.84 3.00
N ARG A 221 12.97 2.14 1.95
CA ARG A 221 12.11 1.76 0.83
C ARG A 221 11.12 0.68 1.22
N ALA A 222 11.55 -0.32 2.00
CA ALA A 222 10.66 -1.34 2.52
C ALA A 222 9.62 -0.75 3.48
N ALA A 223 10.03 0.21 4.32
CA ALA A 223 9.16 0.95 5.22
C ALA A 223 8.11 1.77 4.45
N GLU A 224 8.50 2.49 3.39
CA GLU A 224 7.56 3.23 2.53
C GLU A 224 6.49 2.30 1.91
N ASN A 225 6.91 1.19 1.28
CA ASN A 225 5.96 0.25 0.68
C ASN A 225 5.01 -0.37 1.72
N LEU A 226 5.51 -0.56 2.95
CA LEU A 226 4.70 -1.10 4.03
C LEU A 226 3.70 -0.07 4.58
N ALA A 227 4.15 1.17 4.76
CA ALA A 227 3.31 2.27 5.18
C ALA A 227 2.18 2.52 4.16
N ASP A 228 2.49 2.48 2.86
CA ASP A 228 1.52 2.57 1.76
C ASP A 228 0.47 1.45 1.84
N THR A 229 0.94 0.23 2.08
CA THR A 229 0.08 -0.94 2.25
C THR A 229 -0.88 -0.79 3.45
N PHE A 230 -0.42 -0.26 4.58
CA PHE A 230 -1.29 -0.04 5.75
C PHE A 230 -2.18 1.19 5.63
N PHE A 231 -1.71 2.20 4.89
CA PHE A 231 -2.53 3.33 4.48
C PHE A 231 -3.76 2.84 3.72
N ASP A 232 -3.61 1.97 2.71
CA ASP A 232 -4.73 1.40 1.96
C ASP A 232 -5.75 0.70 2.86
N ILE A 233 -5.28 -0.09 3.84
CA ILE A 233 -6.14 -0.79 4.81
C ILE A 233 -6.94 0.23 5.64
N GLY A 234 -6.24 1.21 6.22
CA GLY A 234 -6.85 2.24 7.07
C GLY A 234 -7.81 3.15 6.29
N TRP A 235 -7.45 3.50 5.06
CA TRP A 235 -8.23 4.33 4.16
C TRP A 235 -9.58 3.68 3.81
N ASP A 236 -9.62 2.36 3.61
CA ASP A 236 -10.85 1.63 3.29
C ASP A 236 -11.89 1.66 4.44
N PHE A 237 -11.46 1.88 5.68
CA PHE A 237 -12.36 2.01 6.83
C PHE A 237 -12.96 3.41 6.99
N LEU A 238 -12.33 4.46 6.43
CA LEU A 238 -12.80 5.84 6.58
C LEU A 238 -14.20 6.07 5.97
N PRO A 239 -14.48 5.70 4.70
CA PRO A 239 -15.82 5.85 4.12
C PRO A 239 -16.90 5.04 4.86
N LYS A 240 -16.50 3.92 5.47
CA LYS A 240 -17.38 3.04 6.25
C LYS A 240 -17.67 3.58 7.66
N LYS A 241 -17.03 4.69 8.05
CA LYS A 241 -17.10 5.29 9.39
C LYS A 241 -16.63 4.35 10.51
N GLU A 242 -15.80 3.37 10.17
CA GLU A 242 -15.17 2.46 11.13
C GLU A 242 -13.91 3.13 11.71
N PHE A 243 -14.08 4.31 12.32
CA PHE A 243 -12.99 5.22 12.69
C PHE A 243 -11.95 4.59 13.63
N GLN A 244 -12.37 3.70 14.53
CA GLN A 244 -11.46 2.99 15.43
C GLN A 244 -10.50 2.06 14.65
N MET A 245 -11.02 1.34 13.65
CA MET A 245 -10.20 0.48 12.80
C MET A 245 -9.33 1.28 11.85
N ALA A 246 -9.87 2.36 11.27
CA ALA A 246 -9.10 3.30 10.47
C ALA A 246 -7.92 3.86 11.26
N ALA A 247 -8.17 4.44 12.44
CA ALA A 247 -7.15 5.04 13.29
C ALA A 247 -6.05 4.04 13.64
N LYS A 248 -6.43 2.79 13.97
CA LYS A 248 -5.47 1.74 14.31
C LYS A 248 -4.50 1.39 13.18
N TRP A 249 -4.99 1.26 11.95
CA TRP A 249 -4.14 0.91 10.80
C TRP A 249 -3.34 2.11 10.29
N LEU A 250 -3.92 3.31 10.34
CA LEU A 250 -3.24 4.55 9.97
C LEU A 250 -2.16 4.93 10.97
N GLU A 251 -2.36 4.65 12.27
CA GLU A 251 -1.31 4.80 13.28
C GLU A 251 -0.10 3.92 12.96
N ARG A 252 -0.33 2.63 12.63
CA ARG A 252 0.76 1.72 12.24
C ARG A 252 1.49 2.21 11.01
N ALA A 253 0.76 2.70 10.01
CA ALA A 253 1.35 3.29 8.80
C ALA A 253 2.22 4.51 9.15
N TYR A 254 1.70 5.38 10.03
CA TYR A 254 2.37 6.58 10.48
C TYR A 254 3.64 6.25 11.26
N GLU A 255 3.58 5.38 12.27
CA GLU A 255 4.75 4.98 13.08
C GLU A 255 5.89 4.41 12.22
N ILE A 256 5.57 3.63 11.18
CA ILE A 256 6.56 3.02 10.30
C ILE A 256 7.28 4.07 9.45
N ILE A 257 6.52 5.00 8.86
CA ILE A 257 7.10 6.01 7.96
C ILE A 257 7.75 7.16 8.73
N ASP A 258 7.20 7.53 9.89
CA ASP A 258 7.71 8.58 10.78
C ASP A 258 8.96 8.13 11.54
N GLY A 259 9.10 6.82 11.78
CA GLY A 259 10.32 6.23 12.34
C GLY A 259 11.52 6.23 11.37
N GLN A 260 11.31 6.57 10.10
CA GLN A 260 12.40 6.72 9.13
C GLN A 260 12.97 8.13 9.15
N ASP A 261 14.26 8.23 8.87
CA ASP A 261 14.92 9.52 8.63
C ASP A 261 14.33 10.17 7.36
N ILE A 262 13.80 11.39 7.48
CA ILE A 262 13.17 12.12 6.36
C ILE A 262 14.12 12.29 5.17
N GLU A 263 15.43 12.38 5.42
CA GLU A 263 16.44 12.52 4.34
C GLU A 263 16.60 11.23 3.53
N LYS A 264 16.18 10.08 4.08
CA LYS A 264 16.23 8.77 3.43
C LYS A 264 14.93 8.39 2.75
N LEU A 265 13.85 9.10 3.03
CA LEU A 265 12.59 8.92 2.34
C LEU A 265 12.70 9.39 0.90
N SER A 266 12.07 8.66 0.00
CA SER A 266 11.84 9.13 -1.36
C SER A 266 10.90 10.34 -1.37
N ARG A 267 10.85 11.07 -2.48
CA ARG A 267 9.89 12.17 -2.63
C ARG A 267 8.45 11.68 -2.42
N ASP A 268 8.12 10.55 -3.03
CA ASP A 268 6.80 9.93 -2.90
C ASP A 268 6.56 9.47 -1.47
N GLY A 269 7.60 9.02 -0.75
CA GLY A 269 7.54 8.69 0.67
C GLY A 269 7.21 9.88 1.57
N VAL A 270 7.76 11.07 1.30
CA VAL A 270 7.41 12.29 2.04
C VAL A 270 5.95 12.71 1.77
N GLU A 271 5.51 12.60 0.52
CA GLU A 271 4.11 12.87 0.15
C GLU A 271 3.16 11.85 0.81
N LEU A 272 3.53 10.56 0.83
CA LEU A 272 2.81 9.49 1.51
C LEU A 272 2.71 9.73 3.03
N ARG A 273 3.78 10.17 3.70
CA ARG A 273 3.76 10.51 5.14
C ARG A 273 2.69 11.56 5.45
N LEU A 274 2.57 12.59 4.60
CA LEU A 274 1.55 13.62 4.76
C LEU A 274 0.13 13.09 4.50
N MET A 275 -0.05 12.23 3.49
CA MET A 275 -1.35 11.59 3.22
C MET A 275 -1.79 10.70 4.37
N ILE A 276 -0.88 9.89 4.91
CA ILE A 276 -1.13 9.05 6.09
C ILE A 276 -1.53 9.90 7.28
N LEU A 277 -0.76 10.97 7.58
CA LEU A 277 -1.06 11.87 8.70
C LEU A 277 -2.45 12.49 8.57
N GLN A 278 -2.80 12.98 7.38
CA GLN A 278 -4.12 13.56 7.13
C GLN A 278 -5.24 12.55 7.38
N ALA A 279 -5.13 11.34 6.79
CA ALA A 279 -6.12 10.30 7.00
C ALA A 279 -6.20 9.87 8.48
N PHE A 280 -5.05 9.80 9.17
CA PHE A 280 -4.98 9.40 10.56
C PHE A 280 -5.71 10.41 11.47
N ILE A 281 -5.49 11.70 11.27
CA ILE A 281 -6.18 12.76 12.00
C ILE A 281 -7.69 12.70 11.74
N GLN A 282 -8.11 12.51 10.48
CA GLN A 282 -9.53 12.33 10.15
C GLN A 282 -10.15 11.13 10.90
N ALA A 283 -9.42 10.02 11.00
CA ALA A 283 -9.87 8.88 11.78
C ALA A 283 -9.99 9.21 13.28
N LEU A 284 -8.98 9.85 13.86
CA LEU A 284 -8.97 10.25 15.28
C LEU A 284 -10.13 11.21 15.60
N VAL A 285 -10.31 12.27 14.81
CA VAL A 285 -11.42 13.22 14.93
C VAL A 285 -12.76 12.51 14.81
N GLY A 286 -12.89 11.58 13.85
CA GLY A 286 -14.10 10.78 13.64
C GLY A 286 -14.52 9.94 14.85
N THR A 287 -13.57 9.55 15.73
CA THR A 287 -13.90 8.80 16.96
C THR A 287 -14.60 9.64 18.03
N LYS A 288 -14.47 10.98 17.97
CA LYS A 288 -15.08 11.95 18.92
C LYS A 288 -14.71 11.71 20.40
N THR A 289 -13.52 11.18 20.68
CA THR A 289 -13.00 11.07 22.05
C THR A 289 -11.96 12.15 22.31
N GLN A 290 -11.95 12.69 23.54
CA GLN A 290 -11.00 13.74 23.92
C GLN A 290 -9.54 13.27 23.86
N GLU A 291 -9.29 12.00 24.19
CA GLU A 291 -7.96 11.39 24.06
C GLU A 291 -7.46 11.40 22.62
N ASN A 292 -8.31 11.03 21.66
CA ASN A 292 -7.92 10.99 20.24
C ASN A 292 -7.81 12.39 19.63
N LEU A 293 -8.63 13.35 20.07
CA LEU A 293 -8.48 14.75 19.66
C LEU A 293 -7.14 15.31 20.12
N LYS A 294 -6.79 15.11 21.39
CA LYS A 294 -5.49 15.52 21.93
C LYS A 294 -4.33 14.86 21.20
N LYS A 295 -4.43 13.55 20.94
CA LYS A 295 -3.43 12.83 20.15
C LYS A 295 -3.25 13.43 18.75
N ALA A 296 -4.35 13.78 18.08
CA ALA A 296 -4.30 14.41 16.78
C ALA A 296 -3.65 15.80 16.83
N GLU A 297 -3.93 16.59 17.87
CA GLU A 297 -3.25 17.88 18.10
C GLU A 297 -1.74 17.72 18.30
N ASP A 298 -1.31 16.77 19.13
CA ASP A 298 0.10 16.49 19.38
C ASP A 298 0.82 16.08 18.09
N CYS A 299 0.19 15.22 17.25
CA CYS A 299 0.73 14.83 15.95
C CYS A 299 0.88 16.01 14.98
N VAL A 300 -0.14 16.87 14.85
CA VAL A 300 -0.06 18.05 13.97
C VAL A 300 1.04 19.00 14.44
N ALA A 301 1.10 19.28 15.75
CA ALA A 301 2.10 20.17 16.31
C ALA A 301 3.53 19.65 16.08
N TYR A 302 3.75 18.35 16.20
CA TYR A 302 5.04 17.72 15.92
C TYR A 302 5.49 17.91 14.47
N VAL A 303 4.63 17.55 13.50
CA VAL A 303 4.97 17.63 12.07
C VAL A 303 5.06 19.08 11.59
N GLU A 304 4.27 19.97 12.17
CA GLU A 304 4.34 21.42 11.91
C GLU A 304 5.67 22.03 12.39
N ALA A 305 6.22 21.57 13.51
CA ALA A 305 7.54 22.00 13.97
C ALA A 305 8.67 21.60 13.01
N GLU A 306 8.51 20.47 12.30
CA GLU A 306 9.50 19.95 11.34
C GLU A 306 9.34 20.58 9.94
N LEU A 307 8.11 20.69 9.44
CA LEU A 307 7.82 21.08 8.04
C LEU A 307 7.32 22.52 7.87
N GLY A 308 7.00 23.21 8.98
CA GLY A 308 6.46 24.56 9.00
C GLY A 308 5.04 24.69 8.44
N ASP A 309 4.74 25.86 7.87
CA ASP A 309 3.40 26.28 7.41
C ASP A 309 2.97 25.61 6.08
N LYS A 310 2.95 24.27 6.04
CA LYS A 310 2.42 23.54 4.88
C LYS A 310 0.89 23.68 4.82
N PRO A 311 0.28 23.92 3.65
CA PRO A 311 -1.17 24.09 3.54
C PRO A 311 -1.99 22.95 4.15
N VAL A 312 -1.54 21.69 3.97
CA VAL A 312 -2.20 20.51 4.55
C VAL A 312 -2.22 20.54 6.08
N LEU A 313 -1.14 20.98 6.74
CA LEU A 313 -1.07 21.06 8.20
C LEU A 313 -1.95 22.19 8.74
N LEU A 314 -2.00 23.33 8.04
CA LEU A 314 -2.90 24.43 8.39
C LEU A 314 -4.38 24.01 8.28
N LEU A 315 -4.74 23.23 7.25
CA LEU A 315 -6.08 22.68 7.09
C LEU A 315 -6.44 21.74 8.25
N LEU A 316 -5.54 20.82 8.60
CA LEU A 316 -5.72 19.91 9.73
C LEU A 316 -5.86 20.66 11.06
N ARG A 317 -5.12 21.75 11.25
CA ARG A 317 -5.25 22.59 12.45
C ARG A 317 -6.61 23.26 12.54
N LEU A 318 -7.15 23.78 11.43
CA LEU A 318 -8.52 24.31 11.41
C LEU A 318 -9.55 23.23 11.72
N GLU A 319 -9.39 22.04 11.16
CA GLU A 319 -10.28 20.91 11.42
C GLU A 319 -10.29 20.54 12.91
N LEU A 320 -9.13 20.44 13.57
CA LEU A 320 -9.05 20.16 15.00
C LEU A 320 -9.74 21.23 15.84
N LEU A 321 -9.46 22.51 15.56
CA LEU A 321 -10.11 23.63 16.25
C LEU A 321 -11.63 23.72 16.01
N GLN A 322 -12.15 23.12 14.93
CA GLN A 322 -13.58 23.04 14.68
C GLN A 322 -14.26 21.87 15.41
N ASN A 323 -13.49 20.87 15.84
CA ASN A 323 -14.00 19.64 16.46
C ASN A 323 -13.87 19.62 17.99
N VAL A 324 -13.26 20.64 18.60
CA VAL A 324 -13.32 20.84 20.05
C VAL A 324 -14.73 21.27 20.50
N PRO A 325 -15.12 21.01 21.75
CA PRO A 325 -16.36 21.56 22.33
C PRO A 325 -16.43 23.08 22.18
N GLU A 326 -17.64 23.62 22.04
CA GLU A 326 -17.83 25.06 21.79
C GLU A 326 -17.29 25.93 22.95
N GLU A 327 -17.31 25.38 24.18
CA GLU A 327 -16.77 26.01 25.37
C GLU A 327 -15.23 26.08 25.39
N GLU A 328 -14.56 25.21 24.65
CA GLU A 328 -13.10 25.10 24.57
C GLU A 328 -12.52 25.74 23.30
N PHE A 329 -13.39 26.23 22.40
CA PHE A 329 -12.96 26.87 21.16
C PHE A 329 -12.09 28.10 21.44
N ASP A 330 -10.89 28.13 20.84
CA ASP A 330 -9.97 29.26 20.89
C ASP A 330 -10.05 30.07 19.58
N PRO A 331 -10.74 31.23 19.57
CA PRO A 331 -10.87 32.07 18.38
C PRO A 331 -9.54 32.68 17.92
N LEU A 332 -8.58 32.90 18.84
CA LEU A 332 -7.29 33.50 18.53
C LEU A 332 -6.37 32.48 17.87
N ALA A 333 -6.36 31.23 18.35
CA ALA A 333 -5.67 30.14 17.67
C ALA A 333 -6.20 29.95 16.25
N TYR A 334 -7.52 30.02 16.08
CA TYR A 334 -8.17 29.92 14.77
C TYR A 334 -7.78 31.07 13.82
N GLU A 335 -7.82 32.31 14.31
CA GLU A 335 -7.40 33.49 13.56
C GLU A 335 -5.93 33.39 13.12
N ASN A 336 -5.04 32.92 14.01
CA ASN A 336 -3.62 32.77 13.72
C ASN A 336 -3.40 31.80 12.55
N VAL A 337 -4.08 30.65 12.55
CA VAL A 337 -4.00 29.70 11.43
C VAL A 337 -4.49 30.33 10.13
N LEU A 338 -5.61 31.06 10.14
CA LEU A 338 -6.09 31.75 8.95
C LEU A 338 -5.11 32.82 8.45
N ASN A 339 -4.51 33.60 9.34
CA ASN A 339 -3.50 34.59 8.97
C ASN A 339 -2.24 33.95 8.36
N ARG A 340 -1.87 32.74 8.79
CA ARG A 340 -0.80 31.96 8.15
C ARG A 340 -1.21 31.46 6.77
N MET A 341 -2.46 31.04 6.57
CA MET A 341 -3.00 30.70 5.24
C MET A 341 -3.08 31.90 4.30
N VAL A 342 -3.40 33.11 4.80
CA VAL A 342 -3.30 34.35 4.01
C VAL A 342 -1.88 34.55 3.48
N LYS A 343 -0.86 34.20 4.26
CA LYS A 343 0.54 34.27 3.80
C LYS A 343 0.87 33.25 2.71
N SER A 344 0.14 32.15 2.58
CA SER A 344 0.35 31.14 1.52
C SER A 344 -0.73 31.17 0.43
N PHE A 345 -1.49 32.27 0.35
CA PHE A 345 -2.57 32.44 -0.63
C PHE A 345 -2.08 32.29 -2.08
N ASN A 346 -2.76 31.44 -2.86
CA ASN A 346 -2.36 31.02 -4.21
C ASN A 346 -3.17 31.69 -5.34
N TYR A 347 -4.07 32.62 -5.02
CA TYR A 347 -4.87 33.38 -5.98
C TYR A 347 -5.81 32.56 -6.87
N THR A 348 -6.21 31.36 -6.46
CA THR A 348 -7.30 30.63 -7.10
C THR A 348 -8.66 31.01 -6.50
N GLU A 349 -9.72 30.83 -7.28
CA GLU A 349 -11.09 31.13 -6.85
C GLU A 349 -11.51 30.21 -5.69
N GLU A 350 -11.09 28.93 -5.73
CA GLU A 350 -11.36 27.95 -4.69
C GLU A 350 -10.72 28.36 -3.37
N HIS A 351 -9.46 28.82 -3.39
CA HIS A 351 -8.77 29.26 -2.19
C HIS A 351 -9.38 30.55 -1.64
N PHE A 352 -9.84 31.46 -2.52
CA PHE A 352 -10.57 32.66 -2.08
C PHE A 352 -11.88 32.28 -1.38
N LYS A 353 -12.71 31.44 -2.00
CA LYS A 353 -13.97 30.95 -1.42
C LYS A 353 -13.75 30.21 -0.11
N PHE A 354 -12.68 29.42 -0.03
CA PHE A 354 -12.24 28.76 1.19
C PHE A 354 -11.94 29.76 2.31
N MET A 355 -11.07 30.75 2.05
CA MET A 355 -10.73 31.77 3.05
C MET A 355 -11.95 32.57 3.49
N LEU A 356 -12.82 32.94 2.55
CA LEU A 356 -14.05 33.67 2.83
C LEU A 356 -15.02 32.85 3.70
N HIS A 357 -15.16 31.54 3.41
CA HIS A 357 -15.97 30.63 4.20
C HIS A 357 -15.47 30.59 5.66
N HIS A 358 -14.17 30.36 5.86
CA HIS A 358 -13.60 30.26 7.20
C HIS A 358 -13.58 31.59 7.96
N ALA A 359 -13.35 32.71 7.28
CA ALA A 359 -13.44 34.03 7.91
C ALA A 359 -14.88 34.37 8.33
N ARG A 360 -15.90 34.01 7.52
CA ARG A 360 -17.32 34.14 7.90
C ARG A 360 -17.66 33.23 9.08
N TRP A 361 -17.14 32.01 9.08
CA TRP A 361 -17.32 31.07 10.19
C TRP A 361 -16.73 31.62 11.50
N LEU A 362 -15.55 32.25 11.45
CA LEU A 362 -14.94 32.93 12.59
C LEU A 362 -15.72 34.20 12.98
N TYR A 363 -16.18 34.99 12.00
CA TYR A 363 -16.97 36.21 12.21
C TYR A 363 -18.22 35.94 13.05
N ASN A 364 -18.90 34.83 12.79
CA ASN A 364 -20.10 34.44 13.55
C ASN A 364 -19.82 34.16 15.04
N ARG A 365 -18.56 33.91 15.43
CA ARG A 365 -18.12 33.72 16.83
C ARG A 365 -17.40 34.93 17.39
N SER A 366 -16.63 35.62 16.57
CA SER A 366 -15.93 36.86 16.89
C SER A 366 -15.84 37.73 15.64
N ALA A 367 -16.74 38.71 15.57
CA ALA A 367 -16.82 39.63 14.44
C ALA A 367 -15.49 40.37 14.18
N ALA A 368 -14.80 40.77 15.27
CA ALA A 368 -13.53 41.47 15.18
C ALA A 368 -12.43 40.63 14.51
N LEU A 369 -12.29 39.36 14.92
CA LEU A 369 -11.25 38.48 14.37
C LEU A 369 -11.58 38.04 12.95
N GLY A 370 -12.86 37.77 12.66
CA GLY A 370 -13.30 37.47 11.29
C GLY A 370 -13.01 38.62 10.30
N CYS A 371 -13.26 39.87 10.71
CA CYS A 371 -12.91 41.05 9.91
C CYS A 371 -11.39 41.20 9.76
N SER A 372 -10.63 41.05 10.85
CA SER A 372 -9.15 41.12 10.85
C SER A 372 -8.52 40.23 9.78
N VAL A 373 -8.95 38.97 9.69
CA VAL A 373 -8.45 38.01 8.67
C VAL A 373 -8.78 38.49 7.25
N MET A 374 -10.00 38.95 7.00
CA MET A 374 -10.41 39.45 5.68
C MET A 374 -9.66 40.72 5.30
N ASP A 375 -9.49 41.64 6.23
CA ASP A 375 -8.71 42.86 6.03
C ASP A 375 -7.26 42.51 5.71
N GLY A 376 -6.68 41.54 6.43
CA GLY A 376 -5.35 41.00 6.14
C GLY A 376 -5.25 40.44 4.72
N LEU A 377 -6.21 39.60 4.30
CA LEU A 377 -6.24 39.04 2.95
C LEU A 377 -6.37 40.13 1.87
N MET A 378 -7.27 41.08 2.07
CA MET A 378 -7.53 42.17 1.13
C MET A 378 -6.30 43.08 0.97
N THR A 379 -5.73 43.52 2.09
CA THR A 379 -4.62 44.49 2.10
C THR A 379 -3.29 43.88 1.67
N THR A 380 -3.00 42.63 2.05
CA THR A 380 -1.68 42.02 1.79
C THR A 380 -1.63 41.21 0.50
N ARG A 381 -2.75 40.64 0.04
CA ARG A 381 -2.77 39.75 -1.13
C ARG A 381 -3.57 40.30 -2.30
N ILE A 382 -4.84 40.65 -2.09
CA ILE A 382 -5.78 40.92 -3.19
C ILE A 382 -5.57 42.31 -3.81
N LEU A 383 -5.58 43.38 -3.01
CA LEU A 383 -5.39 44.76 -3.51
C LEU A 383 -4.06 44.94 -4.26
N PRO A 384 -2.91 44.40 -3.78
CA PRO A 384 -1.66 44.46 -4.52
C PRO A 384 -1.62 43.62 -5.81
N SER A 385 -2.54 42.65 -5.99
CA SER A 385 -2.50 41.72 -7.12
C SER A 385 -3.18 42.23 -8.39
N GLU A 386 -3.89 43.36 -8.33
CA GLU A 386 -4.69 43.97 -9.43
C GLU A 386 -5.76 43.06 -10.07
N LYS A 387 -6.00 41.85 -9.54
CA LYS A 387 -7.02 40.91 -10.03
C LYS A 387 -8.42 41.36 -9.62
N LYS A 388 -9.09 42.13 -10.48
CA LYS A 388 -10.44 42.72 -10.26
C LYS A 388 -11.59 41.71 -10.06
N GLN A 389 -11.37 40.42 -10.30
CA GLN A 389 -12.40 39.39 -10.24
C GLN A 389 -12.90 39.07 -8.82
N TYR A 390 -12.14 39.41 -7.76
CA TYR A 390 -12.48 39.07 -6.37
C TYR A 390 -13.35 40.12 -5.65
N PHE A 391 -13.59 41.28 -6.25
CA PHE A 391 -14.37 42.36 -5.60
C PHE A 391 -15.89 42.12 -5.65
N GLY A 392 -16.39 41.28 -6.56
CA GLY A 392 -17.83 41.00 -6.71
C GLY A 392 -18.42 40.11 -5.63
N GLU A 393 -17.63 39.22 -5.01
CA GLU A 393 -18.11 38.22 -4.04
C GLU A 393 -18.15 38.73 -2.59
N LEU A 394 -17.67 39.96 -2.34
CA LEU A 394 -17.60 40.59 -1.01
C LEU A 394 -18.87 41.34 -0.61
N GLN A 395 -19.94 41.30 -1.41
CA GLN A 395 -21.19 41.95 -1.01
C GLN A 395 -21.87 41.19 0.14
N PRO A 396 -22.28 41.90 1.23
CA PRO A 396 -23.10 41.28 2.27
C PRO A 396 -24.45 40.85 1.68
N PRO A 397 -25.12 39.83 2.26
CA PRO A 397 -26.46 39.45 1.82
C PRO A 397 -27.36 40.68 1.96
N GLN A 398 -27.87 41.17 0.84
CA GLN A 398 -28.89 42.22 0.86
C GLN A 398 -30.07 41.68 1.66
N GLN A 399 -30.32 42.28 2.82
CA GLN A 399 -31.59 42.15 3.49
C GLN A 399 -32.66 42.52 2.47
N GLN A 400 -33.45 41.54 2.04
CA GLN A 400 -34.71 41.80 1.35
C GLN A 400 -35.66 42.45 2.36
N LEU A 401 -35.52 43.77 2.52
CA LEU A 401 -36.59 44.62 3.01
C LEU A 401 -37.63 44.71 1.89
N ASN A 402 -38.53 43.72 1.86
CA ASN A 402 -39.78 43.85 1.14
C ASN A 402 -40.71 44.77 1.94
N LEU A 403 -41.12 45.87 1.29
CA LEU A 403 -42.38 46.55 1.55
C LEU A 403 -43.56 45.62 1.25
#